data_AF-A0A843BUE3-F1
#
_entry.id   AF-A0A843BUE3-F1
#
_cell.length_a   1.000
_cell.length_b   1.000
_cell.length_c   1.000
_cell.angle_alpha   90.00
_cell.angle_beta   90.00
_cell.angle_gamma   90.00
#
_symmetry.space_group_name_H-M   'P 1'
#
loop_
_entity.id
_entity.type
_entity.pdbx_description
1 polymer ?
#
loop_
_entity_poly.entity_id
_entity_poly.type
_entity_poly.pdbx_seq_one_letter_code
_entity_poly.pdbx_strand_id
1 'polypeptide(L)' 'MSEDKSPKLTKREIMIKGSIMAVITTVPSLITFVLVWFFLDDVMIGAIAGGIVHFIAMGFSLKIARKLLVTK' A
#
# COMPACT_ATOMS: atom_id res chain seq x y z
N MET A 1 -5.45 37.74 8.68
CA MET A 1 -4.98 36.84 7.60
C MET A 1 -4.20 35.73 8.28
N SER A 2 -4.87 34.62 8.60
CA SER A 2 -4.28 33.53 9.39
C SER A 2 -3.41 32.68 8.47
N GLU A 3 -2.10 32.83 8.60
CA GLU A 3 -1.10 32.04 7.88
C GLU A 3 -1.13 30.62 8.46
N ASP A 4 -1.94 29.75 7.85
CA ASP A 4 -1.99 28.31 8.15
C ASP A 4 -0.70 27.66 7.62
N LYS A 5 0.37 27.78 8.40
CA LYS A 5 1.65 27.10 8.14
C LYS A 5 1.42 25.61 8.43
N SER A 6 1.08 24.86 7.39
CA SER A 6 1.07 23.40 7.44
C SER A 6 2.39 22.90 8.05
N PRO A 7 2.36 22.01 9.06
CA PRO A 7 3.57 21.49 9.66
C PRO A 7 4.36 20.72 8.61
N LYS A 8 5.61 21.11 8.36
CA LYS A 8 6.50 20.37 7.47
C LYS A 8 6.67 18.96 8.02
N LEU A 9 6.22 17.95 7.26
CA LEU A 9 6.39 16.54 7.60
C LEU A 9 7.87 16.25 7.85
N THR A 10 8.15 15.65 9.00
CA THR A 10 9.50 15.24 9.37
C THR A 10 9.92 14.05 8.49
N LYS A 11 11.20 13.93 8.13
CA LYS A 11 11.73 12.79 7.34
C LYS A 11 11.30 11.42 7.91
N ARG A 12 11.25 11.31 9.23
CA ARG A 12 10.77 10.12 9.95
C ARG A 12 9.31 9.80 9.66
N GLU A 13 8.43 10.80 9.59
CA GLU A 13 7.01 10.62 9.30
C GLU A 13 6.79 10.20 7.86
N ILE A 14 7.57 10.75 6.93
CA ILE A 14 7.54 10.35 5.52
C ILE A 14 7.94 8.88 5.39
N MET A 15 9.03 8.47 6.05
CA MET A 15 9.45 7.07 6.08
C MET A 15 8.36 6.16 6.64
N ILE A 16 7.81 6.48 7.82
CA ILE A 16 6.80 5.64 8.47
C ILE A 16 5.53 5.54 7.61
N LYS A 17 5.01 6.67 7.11
CA LYS A 17 3.81 6.68 6.25
C LYS A 17 4.06 5.94 4.94
N GLY A 18 5.22 6.11 4.32
CA GLY A 18 5.65 5.38 3.12
C GLY A 18 5.74 3.87 3.35
N SER A 19 6.37 3.45 4.45
CA SER A 19 6.47 2.03 4.83
C SER A 19 5.10 1.41 5.07
N ILE A 20 4.19 2.11 5.76
CA ILE A 20 2.83 1.62 5.99
C ILE A 20 2.10 1.42 4.65
N MET A 21 2.21 2.36 3.71
CA MET A 21 1.62 2.19 2.37
C MET A 21 2.21 1.00 1.64
N ALA A 22 3.53 0.82 1.66
CA ALA A 22 4.21 -0.29 1.02
C ALA A 22 3.80 -1.65 1.61
N VAL A 23 3.64 -1.74 2.93
CA VAL A 23 3.18 -2.97 3.58
C VAL A 23 1.75 -3.30 3.18
N ILE A 24 0.85 -2.30 3.17
CA ILE A 24 -0.56 -2.49 2.78
C ILE A 24 -0.69 -2.92 1.32
N THR A 25 0.21 -2.52 0.43
CA THR A 25 0.19 -2.96 -0.96
C THR A 25 0.86 -4.32 -1.15
N THR A 26 2.06 -4.51 -0.61
CA THR A 26 2.89 -5.68 -0.92
C THR A 26 2.43 -6.95 -0.19
N VAL A 27 2.04 -6.85 1.09
CA VAL A 27 1.66 -8.04 1.88
C VAL A 27 0.47 -8.80 1.26
N PRO A 28 -0.69 -8.18 0.99
CA PRO A 28 -1.82 -8.90 0.41
C PRO A 28 -1.53 -9.42 -1.00
N SER A 29 -0.77 -8.69 -1.83
CA SER A 29 -0.35 -9.18 -3.16
C SER A 29 0.52 -10.42 -3.07
N LEU A 30 1.52 -10.40 -2.18
CA LEU A 30 2.47 -11.49 -2.05
C LEU A 30 1.80 -12.73 -1.45
N ILE A 31 0.92 -12.54 -0.45
CA ILE A 31 0.11 -13.63 0.09
C ILE A 31 -0.74 -14.25 -1.02
N THR A 32 -1.44 -13.44 -1.82
CA THR A 32 -2.27 -13.96 -2.92
C THR A 32 -1.43 -14.71 -3.95
N PHE A 33 -0.29 -14.14 -4.35
CA PHE A 33 0.65 -14.78 -5.28
C PHE A 33 1.08 -16.16 -4.76
N VAL A 34 1.59 -16.23 -3.52
CA VAL A 34 2.11 -17.47 -2.93
C VAL A 34 1.00 -18.50 -2.76
N LEU A 35 -0.19 -18.10 -2.29
CA LEU A 35 -1.30 -19.04 -2.13
C LEU A 35 -1.76 -19.61 -3.47
N VAL A 36 -1.98 -18.75 -4.48
CA VAL A 36 -2.43 -19.22 -5.80
C VAL A 36 -1.38 -20.11 -6.45
N TRP A 37 -0.10 -19.72 -6.41
CA TRP A 37 0.97 -20.57 -6.92
C TRP A 37 1.02 -21.91 -6.19
N PHE A 38 0.96 -21.93 -4.85
CA PHE A 38 1.03 -23.15 -4.07
C PHE A 38 -0.15 -24.12 -4.31
N PHE A 39 -1.37 -23.60 -4.52
CA PHE A 39 -2.55 -24.45 -4.73
C PHE A 39 -2.77 -24.89 -6.18
N LEU A 40 -2.35 -24.08 -7.16
CA LEU A 40 -2.58 -24.35 -8.59
C LEU A 40 -1.33 -24.88 -9.30
N ASP A 41 -0.17 -24.90 -8.64
CA ASP A 41 1.14 -25.22 -9.22
C ASP A 41 1.49 -24.38 -10.47
N ASP A 42 0.85 -23.21 -10.63
CA ASP A 42 1.02 -22.32 -11.77
C ASP A 42 1.49 -20.93 -11.32
N VAL A 43 2.76 -20.64 -11.57
CA VAL A 43 3.40 -19.34 -11.29
C VAL A 43 2.76 -18.20 -12.06
N MET A 44 2.32 -18.42 -13.30
CA MET A 44 1.75 -17.36 -14.14
C MET A 44 0.37 -16.96 -13.63
N ILE A 45 -0.48 -17.92 -13.28
CA ILE A 45 -1.78 -17.64 -12.67
C ILE A 45 -1.59 -16.95 -11.31
N GLY A 46 -0.62 -17.41 -10.51
CA GLY A 46 -0.24 -16.74 -9.27
C GLY A 46 0.18 -15.29 -9.48
N ALA A 47 1.03 -15.01 -10.47
CA ALA A 47 1.52 -13.67 -10.78
C ALA A 47 0.40 -12.74 -11.24
N ILE A 48 -0.50 -13.22 -12.09
CA ILE A 48 -1.67 -12.45 -12.56
C ILE A 48 -2.59 -12.12 -11.37
N ALA A 49 -2.92 -13.12 -10.54
CA ALA A 49 -3.78 -12.92 -9.37
C ALA A 49 -3.16 -11.96 -8.35
N GLY A 50 -1.87 -12.14 -8.03
CA GLY A 50 -1.11 -11.24 -7.16
C GLY A 50 -1.04 -9.82 -7.71
N GLY A 51 -0.86 -9.67 -9.03
CA GLY A 51 -0.88 -8.40 -9.74
C GLY A 51 -2.23 -7.68 -9.63
N ILE A 52 -3.33 -8.38 -9.87
CA ILE A 52 -4.69 -7.82 -9.70
C ILE A 52 -4.88 -7.32 -8.26
N VAL A 53 -4.53 -8.14 -7.26
CA VAL A 53 -4.63 -7.74 -5.85
C VAL A 53 -3.71 -6.56 -5.53
N HIS A 54 -2.54 -6.45 -6.16
CA HIS A 54 -1.64 -5.31 -6.00
C HIS A 54 -2.27 -3.98 -6.43
N PHE A 55 -2.90 -3.95 -7.60
CA PHE A 55 -3.58 -2.73 -8.07
C PHE A 55 -4.76 -2.36 -7.19
N ILE A 56 -5.53 -3.35 -6.71
CA ILE A 56 -6.63 -3.11 -5.77
C ILE A 56 -6.06 -2.53 -4.47
N ALA A 57 -5.07 -3.18 -3.87
CA ALA A 57 -4.43 -2.74 -2.63
C ALA A 57 -3.78 -1.36 -2.77
N MET A 58 -3.24 -1.02 -3.94
CA MET A 58 -2.71 0.32 -4.25
C MET A 58 -3.82 1.38 -4.26
N GLY A 59 -4.99 1.08 -4.83
CA GLY A 59 -6.16 1.95 -4.72
C GLY A 59 -6.59 2.19 -3.27
N PHE A 60 -6.59 1.14 -2.46
CA PHE A 60 -6.89 1.23 -1.02
C PHE A 60 -5.82 1.98 -0.23
N SER A 61 -4.52 1.76 -0.52
CA SER A 61 -3.42 2.41 0.19
C SER A 61 -3.46 3.91 0.00
N LEU A 62 -3.86 4.42 -1.16
CA LEU A 62 -4.08 5.86 -1.40
C LEU A 62 -5.22 6.42 -0.55
N LYS A 63 -6.32 5.67 -0.37
CA LYS A 63 -7.44 6.07 0.49
C LYS A 63 -7.02 6.18 1.95
N ILE A 64 -6.19 5.23 2.41
CA ILE A 64 -5.62 5.20 3.76
C ILE A 64 -4.57 6.30 3.93
N ALA A 65 -3.72 6.51 2.93
CA ALA A 65 -2.73 7.58 2.91
C ALA A 65 -3.38 8.95 3.04
N ARG A 66 -4.49 9.21 2.34
CA ARG A 66 -5.27 10.45 2.50
C ARG A 66 -5.77 10.61 3.93
N LYS A 67 -6.32 9.57 4.57
CA LYS A 67 -6.71 9.64 5.99
C LYS A 67 -5.52 9.92 6.91
N LEU A 68 -4.37 9.28 6.68
CA LEU A 68 -3.16 9.45 7.48
C LEU A 68 -2.44 10.78 7.24
N LEU A 69 -2.58 11.37 6.05
CA LEU A 69 -1.97 12.66 5.66
C LEU A 69 -2.88 13.86 5.96
N VAL A 70 -4.20 13.66 6.04
CA VAL A 70 -5.19 14.72 6.36
C VAL A 70 -5.34 14.95 7.86
N THR A 71 -4.76 14.09 8.73
CA THR A 71 -4.62 14.42 10.15
C THR A 71 -3.53 15.49 10.33
N LYS A 72 -3.99 16.75 10.26
CA LYS A 72 -3.42 18.06 10.64
C LYS A 72 -1.91 18.25 10.60
#